data_AF-A0AAD4M193-F1
#
_entry.id   AF-A0AAD4M193-F1
#
_cell.length_a   1.000
_cell.length_b   1.000
_cell.length_c   1.000
_cell.angle_alpha   90.00
_cell.angle_beta   90.00
_cell.angle_gamma   90.00
#
_symmetry.space_group_name_H-M   'P 1'
#
loop_
_entity.id
_entity.type
_entity.pdbx_description
1 polymer ?
#
loop_
_entity_poly.entity_id
_entity_poly.type
_entity_poly.pdbx_seq_one_letter_code
_entity_poly.pdbx_strand_id
1 'polypeptide(L)'
;MFPLPMLATTPVNLDTLDSRHAFRYHLAFMKNTILRALNNIYAQAREFQSGDARLAAFLEYIAGFCDILVLHIRMDACLFQAPVITDIALEKLLGEGCVQDMRKVVHGAKRLKKLARKYTRHTRDYDGREIIAHLSFGEEFSARSWAQMHTIDPKRLEDACSEAEMRDGLRQFIECYVHESDVAFLVPFIHSHHDNETSLYWPTVSPEGRIMLPCLAKTYARSWELAPFDISTGRRRRYREHKTPPVNVQF
;
A
#
# COMPACT_ATOMS: atom_id res chain seq x y z
N MET A 1 -5.31 -14.85 8.95
CA MET A 1 -4.74 -15.82 7.99
C MET A 1 -4.54 -15.12 6.65
N PHE A 2 -3.46 -15.40 5.92
CA PHE A 2 -3.24 -14.88 4.56
C PHE A 2 -3.93 -15.76 3.50
N PRO A 3 -4.46 -15.20 2.40
CA PRO A 3 -4.44 -13.78 2.04
C PRO A 3 -5.41 -12.95 2.90
N LEU A 4 -4.99 -11.72 3.23
CA LEU A 4 -5.82 -10.73 3.87
C LEU A 4 -6.95 -10.27 2.92
N PRO A 5 -8.18 -10.10 3.41
CA PRO A 5 -9.30 -9.63 2.60
C PRO A 5 -9.09 -8.18 2.18
N MET A 6 -9.43 -7.85 0.93
CA MET A 6 -9.45 -6.48 0.43
C MET A 6 -10.69 -5.74 0.95
N LEU A 7 -10.58 -4.43 1.12
CA LEU A 7 -11.69 -3.52 1.41
C LEU A 7 -12.59 -3.33 0.19
N ALA A 8 -13.83 -2.91 0.42
CA ALA A 8 -14.79 -2.59 -0.64
C ALA A 8 -14.25 -1.51 -1.61
N THR A 9 -14.39 -1.76 -2.91
CA THR A 9 -13.98 -0.87 -4.00
C THR A 9 -15.17 -0.42 -4.83
N THR A 10 -14.93 0.45 -5.82
CA THR A 10 -15.92 0.85 -6.82
C THR A 10 -15.25 1.01 -8.19
N PRO A 11 -15.87 0.52 -9.28
CA PRO A 11 -15.35 0.75 -10.63
C PRO A 11 -15.61 2.17 -11.15
N VAL A 12 -16.37 2.98 -10.41
CA VAL A 12 -16.79 4.33 -10.81
C VAL A 12 -15.59 5.28 -10.82
N ASN A 13 -15.63 6.26 -11.73
CA ASN A 13 -14.66 7.35 -11.76
C ASN A 13 -14.85 8.26 -10.55
N LEU A 14 -13.91 8.21 -9.60
CA LEU A 14 -13.97 8.98 -8.37
C LEU A 14 -13.95 10.50 -8.62
N ASP A 15 -13.32 10.97 -9.70
CA ASP A 15 -13.24 12.40 -10.02
C ASP A 15 -14.60 13.00 -10.40
N THR A 16 -15.55 12.14 -10.81
CA THR A 16 -16.93 12.51 -11.17
C THR A 16 -17.92 12.38 -10.02
N LEU A 17 -17.50 11.79 -8.90
CA LEU A 17 -18.33 11.68 -7.70
C LEU A 17 -18.16 12.92 -6.84
N ASP A 18 -19.17 13.20 -6.02
CA ASP A 18 -19.02 14.13 -4.91
C ASP A 18 -17.85 13.67 -4.03
N SER A 19 -16.90 14.58 -3.75
CA SER A 19 -15.67 14.26 -3.04
C SER A 19 -15.92 13.67 -1.64
N ARG A 20 -17.04 14.00 -1.01
CA ARG A 20 -17.46 13.48 0.30
C ARG A 20 -17.91 12.02 0.22
N HIS A 21 -18.46 11.59 -0.92
CA HIS A 21 -18.77 10.19 -1.23
C HIS A 21 -17.54 9.43 -1.73
N ALA A 22 -16.70 10.06 -2.54
CA ALA A 22 -15.49 9.47 -3.10
C ALA A 22 -14.44 9.15 -2.01
N PHE A 23 -14.43 9.93 -0.92
CA PHE A 23 -13.42 9.87 0.13
C PHE A 23 -13.13 8.47 0.67
N ARG A 24 -14.19 7.73 1.07
CA ARG A 24 -14.03 6.35 1.56
C ARG A 24 -13.34 5.44 0.55
N TYR A 25 -13.58 5.65 -0.75
CA TYR A 25 -12.99 4.82 -1.80
C TYR A 25 -11.53 5.19 -2.05
N HIS A 26 -11.15 6.48 -2.00
CA HIS A 26 -9.74 6.87 -2.06
C HIS A 26 -8.92 6.22 -0.93
N LEU A 27 -9.44 6.24 0.30
CA LEU A 27 -8.78 5.59 1.43
C LEU A 27 -8.76 4.07 1.29
N ALA A 28 -9.87 3.46 0.85
CA ALA A 28 -9.95 2.02 0.63
C ALA A 28 -8.96 1.56 -0.45
N PHE A 29 -8.80 2.30 -1.55
CA PHE A 29 -7.84 1.96 -2.60
C PHE A 29 -6.41 2.01 -2.10
N MET A 30 -6.01 3.07 -1.38
CA MET A 30 -4.66 3.14 -0.79
C MET A 30 -4.40 2.02 0.22
N LYS A 31 -5.39 1.67 1.04
CA LYS A 31 -5.25 0.54 1.97
C LYS A 31 -5.22 -0.80 1.25
N ASN A 32 -5.94 -0.95 0.15
CA ASN A 32 -5.90 -2.16 -0.68
C ASN A 32 -4.54 -2.35 -1.35
N THR A 33 -3.82 -1.30 -1.75
CA THR A 33 -2.43 -1.46 -2.26
C THR A 33 -1.51 -2.01 -1.16
N ILE A 34 -1.65 -1.54 0.08
CA ILE A 34 -0.92 -2.02 1.25
C ILE A 34 -1.28 -3.48 1.59
N LEU A 35 -2.57 -3.81 1.66
CA LEU A 35 -3.04 -5.19 1.91
C LEU A 35 -2.53 -6.14 0.84
N ARG A 36 -2.49 -5.69 -0.41
CA ARG A 36 -1.97 -6.48 -1.52
C ARG A 36 -0.47 -6.68 -1.44
N ALA A 37 0.28 -5.66 -1.03
CA ALA A 37 1.72 -5.79 -0.77
C ALA A 37 1.99 -6.81 0.35
N LEU A 38 1.23 -6.78 1.46
CA LEU A 38 1.32 -7.79 2.52
C LEU A 38 1.09 -9.20 1.99
N ASN A 39 0.04 -9.39 1.19
CA ASN A 39 -0.27 -10.69 0.56
C ASN A 39 0.84 -11.14 -0.40
N ASN A 40 1.40 -10.21 -1.16
CA ASN A 40 2.49 -10.45 -2.09
C ASN A 40 3.79 -10.86 -1.37
N ILE A 41 4.16 -10.17 -0.29
CA ILE A 41 5.32 -10.53 0.54
C ILE A 41 5.13 -11.92 1.14
N TYR A 42 3.94 -12.22 1.67
CA TYR A 42 3.64 -13.54 2.24
C TYR A 42 3.83 -14.67 1.20
N ALA A 43 3.32 -14.48 -0.01
CA ALA A 43 3.44 -15.45 -1.09
C ALA A 43 4.91 -15.66 -1.48
N GLN A 44 5.63 -14.57 -1.76
CA GLN A 44 7.00 -14.62 -2.25
C GLN A 44 8.03 -15.06 -1.20
N ALA A 45 7.81 -14.75 0.07
CA ALA A 45 8.76 -15.12 1.12
C ALA A 45 9.05 -16.63 1.14
N ARG A 46 8.07 -17.45 0.73
CA ARG A 46 8.17 -18.91 0.65
C ARG A 46 8.94 -19.41 -0.57
N GLU A 47 9.04 -18.60 -1.63
CA GLU A 47 9.64 -18.98 -2.90
C GLU A 47 11.15 -18.71 -2.92
N PHE A 48 11.59 -17.69 -2.18
CA PHE A 48 13.00 -17.36 -2.09
C PHE A 48 13.77 -18.36 -1.23
N GLN A 49 14.99 -18.67 -1.66
CA GLN A 49 15.96 -19.43 -0.91
C GLN A 49 17.17 -18.57 -0.59
N SER A 50 17.92 -18.99 0.44
CA SER A 50 19.23 -18.45 0.75
C SER A 50 20.12 -18.46 -0.50
N GLY A 51 20.71 -17.31 -0.83
CA GLY A 51 21.57 -17.14 -2.00
C GLY A 51 20.88 -16.86 -3.35
N ASP A 52 19.54 -16.77 -3.43
CA ASP A 52 18.86 -16.34 -4.67
C ASP A 52 19.31 -14.92 -5.08
N ALA A 53 19.72 -14.75 -6.34
CA ALA A 53 20.24 -13.48 -6.85
C ALA A 53 19.21 -12.32 -6.85
N ARG A 54 17.92 -12.64 -6.74
CA ARG A 54 16.80 -11.68 -6.63
C ARG A 54 16.46 -11.33 -5.19
N LEU A 55 16.97 -12.09 -4.21
CA LEU A 55 16.63 -11.93 -2.80
C LEU A 55 16.96 -10.52 -2.28
N ALA A 56 18.06 -9.93 -2.72
CA ALA A 56 18.41 -8.56 -2.34
C ALA A 56 17.32 -7.54 -2.72
N ALA A 57 16.75 -7.66 -3.93
CA ALA A 57 15.67 -6.80 -4.39
C ALA A 57 14.35 -7.07 -3.63
N PHE A 58 14.07 -8.33 -3.29
CA PHE A 58 12.91 -8.66 -2.47
C PHE A 58 12.99 -8.03 -1.07
N LEU A 59 14.17 -8.07 -0.45
CA LEU A 59 14.40 -7.49 0.87
C LEU A 59 14.38 -5.95 0.84
N GLU A 60 14.87 -5.34 -0.24
CA GLU A 60 14.73 -3.90 -0.50
C GLU A 60 13.26 -3.50 -0.65
N TYR A 61 12.50 -4.26 -1.44
CA TYR A 61 11.05 -4.10 -1.59
C TYR A 61 10.32 -4.17 -0.24
N ILE A 62 10.60 -5.17 0.60
CA ILE A 62 10.01 -5.26 1.95
C ILE A 62 10.36 -4.03 2.80
N ALA A 63 11.61 -3.58 2.75
CA ALA A 63 12.05 -2.44 3.53
C ALA A 63 11.34 -1.15 3.11
N GLY A 64 11.22 -0.91 1.80
CA GLY A 64 10.48 0.24 1.25
C GLY A 64 8.99 0.15 1.54
N PHE A 65 8.37 -1.03 1.40
CA PHE A 65 6.98 -1.27 1.80
C PHE A 65 6.73 -0.89 3.27
N CYS A 66 7.63 -1.29 4.18
CA CYS A 66 7.49 -0.97 5.60
C CYS A 66 7.53 0.54 5.85
N ASP A 67 8.32 1.30 5.08
CA ASP A 67 8.34 2.76 5.15
C ASP A 67 7.02 3.37 4.69
N ILE A 68 6.47 2.89 3.58
CA ILE A 68 5.16 3.33 3.08
C ILE A 68 4.06 3.03 4.09
N LEU A 69 4.05 1.86 4.72
CA LEU A 69 3.05 1.50 5.73
C LEU A 69 3.13 2.41 6.96
N VAL A 70 4.33 2.66 7.48
CA VAL A 70 4.51 3.55 8.65
C VAL A 70 4.13 4.98 8.31
N LEU A 71 4.52 5.47 7.11
CA LEU A 71 4.11 6.77 6.62
C LEU A 71 2.59 6.85 6.50
N HIS A 72 1.95 5.87 5.86
CA HIS A 72 0.49 5.83 5.68
C HIS A 72 -0.24 5.95 7.01
N ILE A 73 0.13 5.17 8.02
CA ILE A 73 -0.49 5.20 9.34
C ILE A 73 -0.35 6.59 9.99
N ARG A 74 0.81 7.22 9.87
CA ARG A 74 1.04 8.58 10.39
C ARG A 74 0.18 9.60 9.66
N MET A 75 0.15 9.53 8.33
CA MET A 75 -0.61 10.45 7.49
C MET A 75 -2.11 10.30 7.74
N ASP A 76 -2.63 9.06 7.84
CA ASP A 76 -4.01 8.80 8.23
C ASP A 76 -4.36 9.44 9.58
N ALA A 77 -3.50 9.29 10.60
CA ALA A 77 -3.73 9.94 11.89
C ALA A 77 -3.80 11.47 11.73
N CYS A 78 -2.89 12.09 10.97
CA CYS A 78 -2.95 13.53 10.69
C CYS A 78 -4.25 13.94 9.99
N LEU A 79 -4.69 13.19 8.98
CA LEU A 79 -5.91 13.47 8.22
C LEU A 79 -7.16 13.49 9.11
N PHE A 80 -7.25 12.52 10.04
CA PHE A 80 -8.44 12.39 10.88
C PHE A 80 -8.40 13.27 12.13
N GLN A 81 -7.20 13.52 12.70
CA GLN A 81 -7.06 14.16 14.01
C GLN A 81 -6.73 15.66 13.94
N ALA A 82 -6.27 16.16 12.78
CA ALA A 82 -6.03 17.57 12.56
C ALA A 82 -7.15 18.19 11.68
N PRO A 83 -7.40 19.51 11.80
CA PRO A 83 -8.35 20.23 10.96
C PRO A 83 -7.75 20.49 9.56
N VAL A 84 -7.53 19.41 8.79
CA VAL A 84 -6.92 19.48 7.44
C VAL A 84 -7.96 19.81 6.38
N ILE A 85 -9.18 19.29 6.52
CA ILE A 85 -10.25 19.44 5.53
C ILE A 85 -11.28 20.49 5.98
N THR A 86 -11.64 20.43 7.26
CA THR A 86 -12.65 21.32 7.86
C THR A 86 -12.01 22.07 9.01
N ASP A 87 -12.70 23.09 9.53
CA ASP A 87 -12.27 23.84 10.71
C ASP A 87 -12.16 22.97 11.98
N ILE A 88 -12.74 21.76 11.97
CA ILE A 88 -12.59 20.76 13.02
C ILE A 88 -11.99 19.45 12.50
N ALA A 89 -11.41 18.67 13.41
CA ALA A 89 -10.87 17.35 13.08
C ALA A 89 -12.00 16.40 12.62
N LEU A 90 -11.73 15.57 11.61
CA LEU A 90 -12.69 14.55 11.15
C LEU A 90 -13.06 13.56 12.26
N GLU A 91 -12.16 13.31 13.22
CA GLU A 91 -12.45 12.51 14.43
C GLU A 91 -13.63 13.06 15.22
N LYS A 92 -13.73 14.39 15.37
CA LYS A 92 -14.88 15.02 16.04
C LYS A 92 -16.16 14.88 15.22
N LEU A 93 -16.03 14.89 13.89
CA LEU A 93 -17.14 14.82 12.95
C LEU A 93 -17.68 13.42 12.71
N LEU A 94 -16.82 12.40 12.68
CA LEU A 94 -17.14 11.01 12.34
C LEU A 94 -17.15 10.10 13.58
N GLY A 95 -16.59 10.57 14.70
CA GLY A 95 -16.44 9.84 15.96
C GLY A 95 -15.10 9.11 16.06
N GLU A 96 -14.73 8.74 17.29
CA GLU A 96 -13.43 8.12 17.63
C GLU A 96 -13.12 6.86 16.80
N GLY A 97 -14.14 6.16 16.32
CA GLY A 97 -13.96 4.97 15.48
C GLY A 97 -13.28 5.24 14.12
N CYS A 98 -13.20 6.48 13.63
CA CYS A 98 -12.42 6.77 12.42
C CYS A 98 -10.91 6.87 12.69
N VAL A 99 -10.50 6.89 13.97
CA VAL A 99 -9.10 6.87 14.39
C VAL A 99 -8.80 5.50 15.00
N GLN A 100 -7.88 4.77 14.38
CA GLN A 100 -7.54 3.42 14.80
C GLN A 100 -6.19 3.42 15.51
N ASP A 101 -6.09 2.73 16.66
CA ASP A 101 -4.78 2.48 17.28
C ASP A 101 -3.98 1.49 16.44
N MET A 102 -2.99 2.04 15.73
CA MET A 102 -2.11 1.30 14.83
C MET A 102 -0.70 1.10 15.41
N ARG A 103 -0.48 1.33 16.72
CA ARG A 103 0.86 1.24 17.33
C ARG A 103 1.50 -0.14 17.16
N LYS A 104 0.72 -1.21 17.31
CA LYS A 104 1.19 -2.58 17.10
C LYS A 104 1.59 -2.85 15.64
N VAL A 105 0.82 -2.31 14.69
CA VAL A 105 1.13 -2.38 13.25
C VAL A 105 2.44 -1.65 12.94
N VAL A 106 2.61 -0.42 13.43
CA VAL A 106 3.85 0.36 13.26
C VAL A 106 5.05 -0.38 13.85
N HIS A 107 4.91 -0.94 15.06
CA HIS A 107 5.98 -1.69 15.69
C HIS A 107 6.33 -2.96 14.91
N GLY A 108 5.32 -3.70 14.43
CA GLY A 108 5.49 -4.86 13.55
C GLY A 108 6.23 -4.52 12.27
N ALA A 109 5.81 -3.47 11.57
CA ALA A 109 6.46 -2.99 10.34
C ALA A 109 7.93 -2.60 10.58
N LYS A 110 8.23 -1.90 11.68
CA LYS A 110 9.61 -1.56 12.06
C LYS A 110 10.48 -2.80 12.31
N ARG A 111 9.93 -3.83 12.97
CA ARG A 111 10.65 -5.10 13.18
C ARG A 111 10.89 -5.84 11.87
N LEU A 112 9.87 -5.95 11.02
CA LEU A 112 10.00 -6.57 9.70
C LEU A 112 11.06 -5.85 8.85
N LYS A 113 11.04 -4.52 8.82
CA LYS A 113 12.06 -3.72 8.13
C LYS A 113 13.47 -4.00 8.66
N LYS A 114 13.64 -4.08 9.98
CA LYS A 114 14.93 -4.40 10.61
C LYS A 114 15.41 -5.79 10.19
N LEU A 115 14.51 -6.78 10.16
CA LEU A 115 14.81 -8.13 9.70
C LEU A 115 15.20 -8.14 8.21
N ALA A 116 14.43 -7.48 7.35
CA ALA A 116 14.75 -7.38 5.93
C ALA A 116 16.15 -6.80 5.70
N ARG A 117 16.47 -5.68 6.37
CA ARG A 117 17.80 -5.06 6.32
C ARG A 117 18.92 -5.95 6.85
N LYS A 118 18.66 -6.78 7.87
CA LYS A 118 19.61 -7.78 8.35
C LYS A 118 19.92 -8.79 7.25
N TYR A 119 18.89 -9.37 6.63
CA TYR A 119 19.06 -10.32 5.54
C TYR A 119 19.66 -9.69 4.28
N THR A 120 19.46 -8.39 4.02
CA THR A 120 20.13 -7.72 2.88
C THR A 120 21.65 -7.76 3.05
N ARG A 121 22.16 -7.65 4.29
CA ARG A 121 23.60 -7.73 4.59
C ARG A 121 24.12 -9.16 4.62
N HIS A 122 23.27 -10.11 4.97
CA HIS A 122 23.60 -11.53 5.13
C HIS A 122 22.55 -12.40 4.44
N THR A 123 22.51 -12.36 3.11
CA THR A 123 21.47 -13.06 2.31
C THR A 123 21.53 -14.58 2.47
N ARG A 124 22.66 -15.11 2.94
CA ARG A 124 22.84 -16.53 3.25
C ARG A 124 22.03 -16.99 4.47
N ASP A 125 21.65 -16.06 5.33
CA ASP A 125 20.93 -16.36 6.58
C ASP A 125 19.41 -16.25 6.42
N TYR A 126 18.93 -16.00 5.19
CA TYR A 126 17.52 -15.77 4.93
C TYR A 126 16.65 -16.99 5.30
N ASP A 127 15.64 -16.77 6.14
CA ASP A 127 14.54 -17.69 6.38
C ASP A 127 13.20 -17.02 6.05
N GLY A 128 12.54 -17.51 5.01
CA GLY A 128 11.22 -17.04 4.59
C GLY A 128 10.14 -17.22 5.67
N ARG A 129 10.29 -18.22 6.57
CA ARG A 129 9.36 -18.43 7.68
C ARG A 129 9.47 -17.32 8.71
N GLU A 130 10.67 -16.77 8.93
CA GLU A 130 10.87 -15.65 9.85
C GLU A 130 10.20 -14.38 9.29
N ILE A 131 10.31 -14.11 7.98
CA ILE A 131 9.58 -13.03 7.30
C ILE A 131 8.07 -13.19 7.50
N ILE A 132 7.53 -14.39 7.24
CA ILE A 132 6.10 -14.68 7.37
C ILE A 132 5.61 -14.48 8.81
N ALA A 133 6.34 -14.96 9.81
CA ALA A 133 5.98 -14.75 11.21
C ALA A 133 5.91 -13.25 11.58
N HIS A 134 6.81 -12.45 11.00
CA HIS A 134 6.83 -11.00 11.18
C HIS A 134 5.67 -10.27 10.47
N LEU A 135 4.94 -10.90 9.56
CA LEU A 135 3.74 -10.34 8.91
C LEU A 135 2.46 -10.47 9.74
N SER A 136 2.52 -11.07 10.94
CA SER A 136 1.35 -11.26 11.83
C SER A 136 0.59 -9.97 12.15
N PHE A 137 1.25 -8.80 12.10
CA PHE A 137 0.57 -7.50 12.26
C PHE A 137 -0.41 -7.16 11.11
N GLY A 138 -0.33 -7.86 9.97
CA GLY A 138 -1.17 -7.61 8.80
C GLY A 138 -2.65 -7.87 9.07
N GLU A 139 -2.97 -8.84 9.92
CA GLU A 139 -4.36 -9.11 10.35
C GLU A 139 -4.95 -7.95 11.13
N GLU A 140 -4.16 -7.38 12.03
CA GLU A 140 -4.55 -6.19 12.79
C GLU A 140 -4.73 -4.98 11.88
N PHE A 141 -3.80 -4.74 10.94
CA PHE A 141 -3.95 -3.67 9.95
C PHE A 141 -5.24 -3.83 9.13
N SER A 142 -5.54 -5.05 8.65
CA SER A 142 -6.75 -5.35 7.88
C SER A 142 -8.02 -5.10 8.70
N ALA A 143 -8.09 -5.63 9.92
CA ALA A 143 -9.26 -5.46 10.79
C ALA A 143 -9.52 -3.98 11.13
N ARG A 144 -8.46 -3.24 11.48
CA ARG A 144 -8.54 -1.80 11.80
C ARG A 144 -8.94 -0.97 10.58
N SER A 145 -8.39 -1.30 9.41
CA SER A 145 -8.77 -0.66 8.15
C SER A 145 -10.26 -0.85 7.84
N TRP A 146 -10.77 -2.07 8.00
CA TRP A 146 -12.20 -2.34 7.85
C TRP A 146 -13.04 -1.55 8.83
N ALA A 147 -12.67 -1.52 10.12
CA ALA A 147 -13.39 -0.75 11.13
C ALA A 147 -13.45 0.74 10.77
N GLN A 148 -12.32 1.34 10.35
CA GLN A 148 -12.26 2.74 9.91
C GLN A 148 -13.17 3.00 8.70
N MET A 149 -13.20 2.12 7.70
CA MET A 149 -14.04 2.34 6.51
C MET A 149 -15.53 2.34 6.85
N HIS A 150 -15.96 1.63 7.91
CA HIS A 150 -17.35 1.62 8.35
C HIS A 150 -17.77 2.90 9.10
N THR A 151 -16.82 3.70 9.57
CA THR A 151 -17.14 4.96 10.28
C THR A 151 -17.25 6.16 9.36
N ILE A 152 -16.80 6.04 8.11
CA ILE A 152 -16.86 7.14 7.14
C ILE A 152 -18.27 7.20 6.56
N ASP A 153 -19.06 8.15 7.07
CA ASP A 153 -20.42 8.43 6.62
C ASP A 153 -20.44 9.69 5.72
N PRO A 154 -20.74 9.55 4.41
CA PRO A 154 -20.82 10.68 3.49
C PRO A 154 -21.82 11.75 3.93
N LYS A 155 -22.94 11.40 4.57
CA LYS A 155 -23.95 12.39 4.99
C LYS A 155 -23.41 13.32 6.06
N ARG A 156 -22.68 12.77 7.04
CA ARG A 156 -22.02 13.59 8.08
C ARG A 156 -20.96 14.52 7.48
N LEU A 157 -20.32 14.11 6.39
CA LEU A 157 -19.38 14.97 5.65
C LEU A 157 -20.12 16.06 4.85
N GLU A 158 -21.27 15.73 4.25
CA GLU A 158 -22.14 16.70 3.56
C GLU A 158 -22.65 17.79 4.49
N ASP A 159 -23.06 17.41 5.69
CA ASP A 159 -23.53 18.35 6.73
C ASP A 159 -22.40 19.24 7.28
N ALA A 160 -21.14 18.77 7.21
CA ALA A 160 -20.00 19.42 7.85
C ALA A 160 -19.15 20.29 6.92
N CYS A 161 -19.09 19.97 5.62
CA CYS A 161 -18.26 20.70 4.67
C CYS A 161 -18.83 20.66 3.25
N SER A 162 -18.46 21.65 2.45
CA SER A 162 -18.73 21.67 1.02
C SER A 162 -17.88 20.64 0.27
N GLU A 163 -18.33 20.30 -0.94
CA GLU A 163 -17.54 19.44 -1.84
C GLU A 163 -16.17 20.05 -2.17
N ALA A 164 -16.10 21.37 -2.35
CA ALA A 164 -14.87 22.09 -2.68
C ALA A 164 -13.84 22.01 -1.53
N GLU A 165 -14.27 22.25 -0.28
CA GLU A 165 -13.42 22.11 0.90
C GLU A 165 -12.88 20.68 1.04
N MET A 166 -13.76 19.68 0.84
CA MET A 166 -13.34 18.27 0.85
C MET A 166 -12.26 18.00 -0.21
N ARG A 167 -12.48 18.46 -1.43
CA ARG A 167 -11.57 18.25 -2.56
C ARG A 167 -10.21 18.93 -2.34
N ASP A 168 -10.20 20.17 -1.85
CA ASP A 168 -8.97 20.91 -1.61
C ASP A 168 -8.21 20.38 -0.40
N GLY A 169 -8.91 19.99 0.68
CA GLY A 169 -8.30 19.34 1.84
C GLY A 169 -7.65 18.00 1.48
N LEU A 170 -8.30 17.19 0.63
CA LEU A 170 -7.71 15.95 0.11
C LEU A 170 -6.49 16.21 -0.77
N ARG A 171 -6.50 17.26 -1.59
CA ARG A 171 -5.34 17.64 -2.40
C ARG A 171 -4.15 18.01 -1.51
N GLN A 172 -4.35 18.86 -0.51
CA GLN A 172 -3.31 19.24 0.45
C GLN A 172 -2.77 18.05 1.22
N PHE A 173 -3.66 17.13 1.62
CA PHE A 173 -3.26 15.88 2.26
C PHE A 173 -2.35 15.03 1.36
N ILE A 174 -2.71 14.87 0.08
CA ILE A 174 -1.90 14.14 -0.90
C ILE A 174 -0.55 14.82 -1.13
N GLU A 175 -0.52 16.15 -1.25
CA GLU A 175 0.72 16.92 -1.42
C GLU A 175 1.67 16.73 -0.22
N CYS A 176 1.13 16.78 1.01
CA CYS A 176 1.90 16.50 2.21
C CYS A 176 2.39 15.04 2.24
N TYR A 177 1.55 14.09 1.84
CA TYR A 177 1.93 12.68 1.73
C TYR A 177 3.11 12.49 0.78
N VAL A 178 3.06 13.15 -0.39
CA VAL A 178 4.10 13.11 -1.41
C VAL A 178 5.40 13.73 -0.88
N HIS A 179 5.32 14.89 -0.22
CA HIS A 179 6.49 15.58 0.36
C HIS A 179 7.21 14.77 1.43
N GLU A 180 6.46 14.03 2.25
CA GLU A 180 6.98 13.20 3.33
C GLU A 180 7.45 11.80 2.87
N SER A 181 7.36 11.52 1.57
CA SER A 181 7.66 10.22 0.99
C SER A 181 8.87 10.24 0.06
N ASP A 182 9.50 9.08 -0.09
CA ASP A 182 10.30 8.83 -1.29
C ASP A 182 9.36 8.60 -2.47
N VAL A 183 9.16 9.66 -3.27
CA VAL A 183 8.32 9.63 -4.47
C VAL A 183 8.73 8.56 -5.47
N ALA A 184 10.03 8.26 -5.58
CA ALA A 184 10.51 7.23 -6.50
C ALA A 184 10.12 5.82 -6.05
N PHE A 185 9.78 5.64 -4.76
CA PHE A 185 9.20 4.41 -4.26
C PHE A 185 7.67 4.45 -4.19
N LEU A 186 7.09 5.51 -3.62
CA LEU A 186 5.66 5.64 -3.36
C LEU A 186 4.82 5.53 -4.64
N VAL A 187 5.16 6.30 -5.67
CA VAL A 187 4.32 6.38 -6.88
C VAL A 187 4.34 5.03 -7.62
N PRO A 188 5.50 4.43 -7.94
CA PRO A 188 5.53 3.07 -8.50
C PRO A 188 4.89 2.02 -7.60
N PHE A 189 5.00 2.13 -6.28
CA PHE A 189 4.33 1.23 -5.34
C PHE A 189 2.81 1.24 -5.56
N ILE A 190 2.18 2.43 -5.57
CA ILE A 190 0.73 2.54 -5.75
C ILE A 190 0.30 1.90 -7.09
N HIS A 191 0.98 2.23 -8.19
CA HIS A 191 0.63 1.71 -9.51
C HIS A 191 0.84 0.21 -9.65
N SER A 192 1.90 -0.33 -9.06
CA SER A 192 2.22 -1.76 -9.15
C SER A 192 1.40 -2.63 -8.19
N HIS A 193 0.63 -2.01 -7.29
CA HIS A 193 -0.20 -2.68 -6.30
C HIS A 193 -1.67 -2.31 -6.41
N HIS A 194 -2.07 -1.49 -7.38
CA HIS A 194 -3.46 -1.24 -7.72
C HIS A 194 -3.98 -2.27 -8.73
N ASP A 195 -5.26 -2.62 -8.65
CA ASP A 195 -5.88 -3.58 -9.56
C ASP A 195 -6.86 -2.84 -10.46
N ASN A 196 -6.48 -2.74 -11.72
CA ASN A 196 -7.24 -2.06 -12.75
C ASN A 196 -8.64 -2.67 -12.97
N GLU A 197 -8.86 -3.95 -12.59
CA GLU A 197 -10.19 -4.56 -12.64
C GLU A 197 -11.13 -3.99 -11.57
N THR A 198 -10.59 -3.47 -10.46
CA THR A 198 -11.39 -2.85 -9.40
C THR A 198 -11.71 -1.38 -9.68
N SER A 199 -10.84 -0.68 -10.39
CA SER A 199 -11.07 0.68 -10.91
C SER A 199 -9.99 1.04 -11.93
N LEU A 200 -10.37 1.57 -13.09
CA LEU A 200 -9.43 2.12 -14.08
C LEU A 200 -9.07 3.60 -13.82
N TYR A 201 -9.75 4.22 -12.85
CA TYR A 201 -9.69 5.66 -12.60
C TYR A 201 -8.81 6.03 -11.41
N TRP A 202 -8.37 5.03 -10.63
CA TRP A 202 -7.43 5.23 -9.53
C TRP A 202 -6.14 4.43 -9.79
N PRO A 203 -4.95 4.90 -9.36
CA PRO A 203 -4.68 6.26 -8.91
C PRO A 203 -4.87 7.28 -10.04
N THR A 204 -5.42 8.45 -9.71
CA THR A 204 -5.52 9.57 -10.65
C THR A 204 -4.12 10.12 -10.92
N VAL A 205 -3.66 10.02 -12.16
CA VAL A 205 -2.34 10.52 -12.57
C VAL A 205 -2.46 11.36 -13.82
N SER A 206 -1.88 12.55 -13.78
CA SER A 206 -1.83 13.47 -14.90
C SER A 206 -1.09 12.84 -16.10
N PRO A 207 -1.32 13.32 -17.33
CA PRO A 207 -0.56 12.87 -18.50
C PRO A 207 0.96 12.95 -18.30
N GLU A 208 1.45 14.03 -17.69
CA GLU A 208 2.86 14.25 -17.37
C GLU A 208 3.36 13.23 -16.35
N GLY A 209 2.57 12.95 -15.31
CA GLY A 209 2.88 11.93 -14.31
C GLY A 209 3.01 10.54 -14.94
N ARG A 210 2.16 10.20 -15.90
CA ARG A 210 2.24 8.92 -16.63
C ARG A 210 3.53 8.81 -17.45
N ILE A 211 3.98 9.91 -18.06
CA ILE A 211 5.25 9.97 -18.80
C ILE A 211 6.45 9.81 -17.85
N MET A 212 6.36 10.37 -16.65
CA MET A 212 7.44 10.30 -15.64
C MET A 212 7.51 8.98 -14.88
N LEU A 213 6.41 8.23 -14.83
CA LEU A 213 6.31 6.99 -14.05
C LEU A 213 7.41 5.95 -14.38
N PRO A 214 7.75 5.67 -15.65
CA PRO A 214 8.87 4.78 -15.97
C PRO A 214 10.22 5.30 -15.48
N CYS A 215 10.43 6.61 -15.45
CA CYS A 215 11.66 7.22 -14.95
C CYS A 215 11.78 7.04 -13.43
N LEU A 216 10.70 7.26 -12.69
CA LEU A 216 10.65 7.02 -11.24
C LEU A 216 10.89 5.55 -10.90
N ALA A 217 10.28 4.64 -11.68
CA ALA A 217 10.42 3.21 -11.47
C ALA A 217 11.86 2.68 -11.64
N LYS A 218 12.73 3.38 -12.39
CA LYS A 218 14.12 2.95 -12.61
C LYS A 218 14.94 2.86 -11.32
N THR A 219 14.68 3.72 -10.35
CA THR A 219 15.42 3.76 -9.08
C THR A 219 15.33 2.42 -8.33
N TYR A 220 14.17 1.76 -8.40
CA TYR A 220 13.90 0.49 -7.71
C TYR A 220 13.47 -0.62 -8.69
N ALA A 221 13.97 -0.59 -9.93
CA ALA A 221 13.48 -1.44 -11.02
C ALA A 221 13.38 -2.93 -10.66
N ARG A 222 14.40 -3.46 -9.97
CA ARG A 222 14.45 -4.88 -9.54
C ARG A 222 13.41 -5.21 -8.47
N SER A 223 13.04 -4.23 -7.64
CA SER A 223 11.95 -4.40 -6.67
C SER A 223 10.60 -4.48 -7.37
N TRP A 224 10.41 -3.71 -8.45
CA TRP A 224 9.14 -3.69 -9.18
C TRP A 224 8.90 -4.91 -10.06
N GLU A 225 9.94 -5.64 -10.44
CA GLU A 225 9.80 -6.98 -11.02
C GLU A 225 9.05 -7.94 -10.10
N LEU A 226 9.08 -7.65 -8.79
CA LEU A 226 8.46 -8.45 -7.74
C LEU A 226 7.06 -7.96 -7.32
N ALA A 227 6.53 -6.93 -7.98
CA ALA A 227 5.22 -6.41 -7.66
C ALA A 227 4.12 -7.26 -8.34
N PRO A 228 2.87 -7.25 -7.82
CA PRO A 228 1.80 -8.06 -8.38
C PRO A 228 1.31 -7.57 -9.75
N PHE A 229 1.50 -6.28 -10.08
CA PHE A 229 1.13 -5.71 -11.37
C PHE A 229 2.32 -5.03 -12.05
N ASP A 230 2.30 -5.02 -13.37
CA ASP A 230 3.21 -4.24 -14.18
C ASP A 230 2.88 -2.75 -14.09
N ILE A 231 3.85 -1.92 -13.71
CA ILE A 231 3.67 -0.47 -13.48
C ILE A 231 3.14 0.24 -14.73
N SER A 232 3.62 -0.13 -15.91
CA SER A 232 3.33 0.58 -17.16
C SER A 232 1.97 0.20 -17.75
N THR A 233 1.58 -1.07 -17.59
CA THR A 233 0.36 -1.62 -18.23
C THR A 233 -0.76 -1.89 -17.24
N GLY A 234 -0.49 -1.93 -15.94
CA GLY A 234 -1.42 -2.35 -14.88
C GLY A 234 -1.85 -3.82 -14.99
N ARG A 235 -1.21 -4.61 -15.85
CA ARG A 235 -1.54 -6.04 -16.01
C ARG A 235 -0.98 -6.85 -14.87
N ARG A 236 -1.77 -7.78 -14.35
CA ARG A 236 -1.31 -8.72 -13.32
C ARG A 236 -0.12 -9.51 -13.82
N ARG A 237 0.96 -9.51 -13.06
CA ARG A 237 2.12 -10.36 -13.31
C ARG A 237 1.75 -11.77 -12.89
N ARG A 238 1.78 -12.69 -13.84
CA ARG A 238 1.84 -14.11 -13.51
C ARG A 238 3.25 -14.34 -12.97
N TYR A 239 3.37 -14.55 -11.66
CA TYR A 239 4.60 -15.13 -11.14
C TYR A 239 4.82 -16.41 -11.94
N ARG A 240 5.93 -16.46 -12.69
CA ARG A 240 6.28 -17.67 -13.43
C ARG A 240 6.33 -18.77 -12.40
N GLU A 241 5.46 -19.77 -12.55
CA GLU A 241 5.79 -21.13 -12.10
C GLU A 241 7.19 -21.38 -12.63
N HIS A 242 8.19 -21.29 -11.76
CA HIS A 242 9.54 -21.63 -12.15
C HIS A 242 9.47 -23.09 -12.56
N LYS A 243 9.53 -23.34 -13.88
CA LYS A 243 9.81 -24.65 -14.42
C LYS A 243 11.05 -25.11 -13.69
N THR A 244 10.90 -26.08 -12.80
CA THR A 244 12.00 -26.87 -12.28
C THR A 244 12.84 -27.25 -13.50
N PRO A 245 14.14 -26.90 -13.57
CA PRO A 245 14.97 -27.41 -14.64
C PRO A 245 14.83 -28.94 -14.63
N PRO A 246 14.67 -29.59 -15.80
CA PRO A 246 14.54 -31.04 -15.83
C PRO A 246 15.70 -31.64 -15.07
N VAL A 247 15.39 -32.47 -14.08
CA VAL A 247 16.38 -33.29 -13.40
C VAL A 247 16.96 -34.19 -14.49
N ASN A 248 18.17 -33.87 -14.97
CA ASN A 248 18.95 -34.80 -15.77
C ASN A 248 19.33 -35.95 -14.84
N VAL A 249 18.48 -36.97 -14.77
CA VAL A 249 18.83 -38.27 -14.23
C VAL A 249 19.78 -38.89 -15.26
N GLN A 250 21.08 -38.77 -15.01
CA GLN A 250 22.05 -39.67 -15.62
C GLN A 250 21.89 -41.03 -14.94
N PHE A 251 21.43 -42.01 -15.72
CA PHE A 251 21.52 -43.43 -15.38
C PHE A 251 22.94 -43.94 -15.68
#